data_AF-A0A2V3J7E7-F1
#
_entry.id   AF-A0A2V3J7E7-F1
#
_cell.length_a   1.000
_cell.length_b   1.000
_cell.length_c   1.000
_cell.angle_alpha   90.00
_cell.angle_beta   90.00
_cell.angle_gamma   90.00
#
_symmetry.space_group_name_H-M   'P 1'
#
loop_
_entity.id
_entity.type
_entity.pdbx_description
1 polymer ?
#
loop_
_entity_poly.entity_id
_entity_poly.type
_entity_poly.pdbx_seq_one_letter_code
_entity_poly.pdbx_strand_id
1 'polypeptide(L)'
;MRVGMMRSLGIVLVLSPHTDDAELGGGGVISKLLEEGTELYWAVFSIAEDSVPDGMPKDTLKKEFLEVAKSVEIKETNLFVGNIRVRRFDEKRQDILEKLVVIPK
;
A
#
# COMPACT_ATOMS: atom_id res chain seq x y z
N MET A 1 -2.60 -21.01 -26.14
CA MET A 1 -1.52 -20.37 -26.91
C MET A 1 -0.80 -19.39 -25.98
N ARG A 2 0.35 -19.74 -25.41
CA ARG A 2 1.15 -18.82 -24.59
C ARG A 2 1.96 -17.94 -25.54
N VAL A 3 1.53 -16.69 -25.73
CA VAL A 3 2.38 -15.68 -26.35
C VAL A 3 3.32 -15.21 -25.26
N GLY A 4 4.61 -15.45 -25.48
CA GLY A 4 5.66 -15.18 -24.51
C GLY A 4 5.86 -13.70 -24.26
N MET A 5 6.02 -13.35 -22.99
CA MET A 5 6.84 -12.24 -22.54
C MET A 5 7.25 -12.56 -21.09
N MET A 6 8.37 -13.27 -20.90
CA MET A 6 9.07 -13.23 -19.61
C MET A 6 9.65 -11.80 -19.50
N ARG A 7 8.82 -10.84 -19.08
CA ARG A 7 9.32 -9.59 -18.53
C ARG A 7 10.09 -9.94 -17.25
N SER A 8 11.18 -9.22 -16.99
CA SER A 8 11.88 -9.35 -15.71
C SER A 8 10.87 -9.23 -14.57
N LEU A 9 10.92 -10.15 -13.62
CA LEU A 9 10.26 -10.03 -12.31
C LEU A 9 10.82 -8.76 -11.66
N GLY A 10 10.16 -7.63 -11.89
CA GLY A 10 10.55 -6.33 -11.36
C GLY A 10 10.03 -6.17 -9.94
N ILE A 11 10.65 -5.27 -9.20
CA ILE A 11 10.15 -4.83 -7.90
C ILE A 11 9.46 -3.48 -8.09
N VAL A 12 8.23 -3.37 -7.62
CA VAL A 12 7.47 -2.12 -7.60
C VAL A 12 7.13 -1.75 -6.17
N LEU A 13 7.47 -0.51 -5.80
CA LEU A 13 7.05 0.09 -4.54
C LEU A 13 5.86 1.02 -4.78
N VAL A 14 4.72 0.67 -4.21
CA VAL A 14 3.50 1.49 -4.17
C VAL A 14 3.54 2.35 -2.92
N LEU A 15 3.42 3.66 -3.11
CA LEU A 15 3.37 4.64 -2.03
C LEU A 15 1.96 5.21 -1.95
N SER A 16 1.31 5.04 -0.82
CA SER A 16 -0.08 5.45 -0.61
C SER A 16 -0.19 6.32 0.64
N PRO A 17 -0.72 7.54 0.51
CA PRO A 17 -1.02 8.35 1.69
C PRO A 17 -1.96 7.63 2.66
N HIS A 18 -3.04 7.04 2.14
CA HIS A 18 -4.05 6.28 2.88
C HIS A 18 -4.23 4.86 2.32
N THR A 19 -5.01 4.03 3.02
CA THR A 19 -5.20 2.60 2.74
C THR A 19 -5.83 2.28 1.39
N ASP A 20 -6.62 3.20 0.82
CA ASP A 20 -7.41 3.04 -0.40
C ASP A 20 -6.82 3.77 -1.62
N ASP A 21 -5.86 4.68 -1.42
CA ASP A 21 -5.34 5.55 -2.46
C ASP A 21 -4.73 4.78 -3.66
N ALA A 22 -4.09 3.62 -3.42
CA ALA A 22 -3.53 2.82 -4.52
C ALA A 22 -4.62 2.19 -5.38
N GLU A 23 -5.71 1.74 -4.76
CA GLU A 23 -6.82 1.09 -5.43
C GLU A 23 -7.53 2.08 -6.35
N LEU A 24 -7.82 3.27 -5.82
CA LEU A 24 -8.50 4.36 -6.52
C LEU A 24 -7.61 5.00 -7.59
N GLY A 25 -6.32 5.20 -7.31
CA GLY A 25 -5.39 5.91 -8.18
C GLY A 25 -4.73 5.04 -9.24
N GLY A 26 -4.58 3.74 -8.98
CA GLY A 26 -3.75 2.86 -9.80
C GLY A 26 -4.09 1.37 -9.73
N GLY A 27 -5.26 0.99 -9.20
CA GLY A 27 -5.61 -0.42 -8.96
C GLY A 27 -5.53 -1.29 -10.22
N GLY A 28 -5.92 -0.76 -11.37
CA GLY A 28 -5.81 -1.48 -12.66
C GLY A 28 -4.36 -1.74 -13.08
N VAL A 29 -3.43 -0.80 -12.82
CA VAL A 29 -2.01 -0.98 -13.11
C VAL A 29 -1.39 -1.98 -12.14
N ILE A 30 -1.71 -1.87 -10.85
CA ILE A 30 -1.25 -2.79 -9.81
C ILE A 30 -1.71 -4.23 -10.13
N SER A 31 -2.99 -4.40 -10.45
CA SER A 31 -3.55 -5.69 -10.87
C SER A 31 -2.80 -6.24 -12.09
N LYS A 32 -2.52 -5.41 -13.08
CA LYS A 32 -1.76 -5.83 -14.27
C LYS A 32 -0.32 -6.26 -13.94
N LEU A 33 0.35 -5.53 -13.05
CA LEU A 33 1.71 -5.85 -12.61
C LEU A 33 1.76 -7.17 -11.84
N LEU A 34 0.78 -7.42 -10.97
CA LEU A 34 0.64 -8.67 -10.24
C LEU A 34 0.37 -9.86 -11.18
N GLU A 35 -0.49 -9.70 -12.19
CA GLU A 35 -0.70 -10.73 -13.25
C GLU A 35 0.59 -11.06 -14.01
N GLU A 36 1.46 -10.06 -14.21
CA GLU A 36 2.78 -10.24 -14.84
C GLU A 36 3.83 -10.85 -13.90
N GLY A 37 3.48 -11.11 -12.63
CA GLY A 37 4.37 -11.70 -11.63
C GLY A 37 5.32 -10.71 -10.95
N THR A 38 5.05 -9.40 -11.05
CA THR A 38 5.86 -8.35 -10.40
C THR A 38 5.81 -8.49 -8.88
N GLU A 39 6.97 -8.40 -8.20
CA GLU A 39 7.00 -8.35 -6.74
C GLU A 39 6.62 -6.94 -6.27
N LEU A 40 5.56 -6.87 -5.47
CA LEU A 40 5.00 -5.60 -5.02
C LEU A 40 5.30 -5.38 -3.54
N TYR A 41 5.80 -4.19 -3.24
CA TYR A 41 5.87 -3.61 -1.91
C TYR A 41 4.85 -2.50 -1.80
N TRP A 42 4.13 -2.43 -0.69
CA TRP A 42 3.07 -1.44 -0.51
C TRP A 42 3.22 -0.72 0.82
N ALA A 43 3.53 0.56 0.75
CA ALA A 43 3.65 1.44 1.89
C ALA A 43 2.44 2.38 2.00
N VAL A 44 1.70 2.22 3.08
CA VAL A 44 0.62 3.12 3.50
C VAL A 44 1.14 3.98 4.65
N PHE A 45 1.02 5.30 4.55
CA PHE A 45 1.54 6.22 5.57
C PHE A 45 0.54 6.52 6.70
N SER A 46 -0.76 6.47 6.40
CA SER A 46 -1.86 6.71 7.33
C SER A 46 -2.95 5.65 7.18
N ILE A 47 -3.46 5.15 8.30
CA ILE A 47 -4.69 4.34 8.32
C ILE A 47 -5.96 5.17 8.46
N ALA A 48 -5.85 6.50 8.43
CA ALA A 48 -6.97 7.44 8.53
C ALA A 48 -7.97 7.14 9.67
N GLU A 49 -7.48 6.73 10.85
CA GLU A 49 -8.31 6.35 12.00
C GLU A 49 -9.30 7.47 12.44
N ASP A 50 -8.91 8.73 12.27
CA ASP A 50 -9.75 9.90 12.53
C ASP A 50 -10.88 10.10 11.51
N SER A 51 -10.81 9.45 10.35
CA SER A 51 -11.85 9.45 9.32
C SER A 51 -12.87 8.34 9.50
N VAL A 52 -12.61 7.39 10.40
CA VAL A 52 -13.56 6.31 10.73
C VAL A 52 -14.74 6.89 11.53
N PRO A 53 -16.00 6.58 11.14
CA PRO A 53 -17.20 7.04 11.84
C PRO A 53 -17.23 6.69 13.33
N ASP A 54 -17.90 7.50 14.13
CA ASP A 54 -18.10 7.24 15.55
C ASP A 54 -18.84 5.90 15.76
N GLY A 55 -18.38 5.13 16.75
CA GLY A 55 -18.92 3.80 17.05
C GLY A 55 -18.29 2.66 16.23
N MET A 56 -17.43 2.95 15.25
CA MET A 56 -16.64 1.94 14.55
C MET A 56 -15.23 1.79 15.15
N PRO A 57 -14.62 0.58 15.05
CA PRO A 57 -13.23 0.39 15.45
C PRO A 57 -12.26 1.28 14.67
N LYS A 58 -11.34 1.95 15.36
CA LYS A 58 -10.35 2.85 14.73
C LYS A 58 -9.39 2.17 13.76
N ASP A 59 -9.29 0.85 13.81
CA ASP A 59 -8.46 0.03 12.94
C ASP A 59 -9.23 -0.59 11.74
N THR A 60 -10.48 -0.20 11.51
CA THR A 60 -11.31 -0.73 10.40
C THR A 60 -10.60 -0.62 9.05
N LEU A 61 -10.13 0.58 8.68
CA LEU A 61 -9.47 0.81 7.39
C LEU A 61 -8.15 0.03 7.26
N LYS A 62 -7.43 -0.17 8.37
CA LYS A 62 -6.24 -1.03 8.41
C LYS A 62 -6.61 -2.48 8.09
N LYS A 63 -7.69 -3.00 8.67
CA LYS A 63 -8.15 -4.37 8.44
C LYS A 63 -8.57 -4.57 6.99
N GLU A 64 -9.32 -3.63 6.43
CA GLU A 64 -9.71 -3.65 5.01
C GLU A 64 -8.50 -3.72 4.09
N PHE A 65 -7.51 -2.85 4.32
CA PHE A 65 -6.24 -2.85 3.58
C PHE A 65 -5.52 -4.21 3.65
N LEU A 66 -5.40 -4.80 4.83
CA LEU A 66 -4.72 -6.09 5.01
C LEU A 66 -5.46 -7.23 4.31
N GLU A 67 -6.80 -7.22 4.33
CA GLU A 67 -7.60 -8.19 3.60
C GLU A 67 -7.44 -8.04 2.08
N VAL A 68 -7.37 -6.81 1.56
CA VAL A 68 -7.08 -6.57 0.13
C VAL A 68 -5.70 -7.09 -0.22
N ALA A 69 -4.65 -6.68 0.51
CA ALA A 69 -3.28 -7.10 0.27
C ALA A 69 -3.14 -8.63 0.28
N LYS A 70 -3.82 -9.30 1.22
CA LYS A 70 -3.88 -10.76 1.29
C LYS A 70 -4.63 -11.37 0.10
N SER A 71 -5.72 -10.77 -0.35
CA SER A 71 -6.53 -11.27 -1.47
C SER A 71 -5.76 -11.26 -2.81
N VAL A 72 -4.77 -10.38 -2.93
CA VAL A 72 -3.87 -10.28 -4.10
C VAL A 72 -2.49 -10.86 -3.83
N GLU A 73 -2.35 -11.70 -2.79
CA GLU A 73 -1.16 -12.48 -2.46
C GLU A 73 0.12 -11.65 -2.21
N ILE A 74 -0.01 -10.41 -1.74
CA ILE A 74 1.14 -9.62 -1.30
C ILE A 74 1.61 -10.16 0.06
N LYS A 75 2.90 -10.48 0.17
CA LYS A 75 3.50 -10.95 1.42
C LYS A 75 3.40 -9.88 2.50
N GLU A 76 3.07 -10.26 3.73
CA GLU A 76 3.06 -9.33 4.87
C GLU A 76 4.41 -8.62 5.08
N THR A 77 5.52 -9.29 4.77
CA THR A 77 6.88 -8.71 4.81
C THR A 77 7.10 -7.57 3.82
N ASN A 78 6.24 -7.45 2.80
CA ASN A 78 6.30 -6.43 1.77
C ASN A 78 5.32 -5.27 2.06
N LEU A 79 4.58 -5.34 3.17
CA LEU A 79 3.64 -4.31 3.59
C LEU A 79 4.28 -3.39 4.63
N PHE A 80 4.14 -2.09 4.42
CA PHE A 80 4.47 -1.08 5.41
C PHE A 80 3.19 -0.32 5.78
N VAL A 81 2.81 -0.36 7.06
CA VAL A 81 1.59 0.29 7.56
C VAL A 81 1.94 1.30 8.63
N GLY A 82 1.93 2.57 8.25
CA GLY A 82 2.10 3.72 9.14
C GLY A 82 0.78 4.18 9.77
N ASN A 83 0.88 4.88 10.89
CA ASN A 83 -0.25 5.56 11.53
C ASN A 83 0.03 7.06 11.67
N ILE A 84 0.43 7.73 10.59
CA ILE A 84 0.50 9.19 10.61
C ILE A 84 -0.93 9.72 10.60
N ARG A 85 -1.23 10.70 11.45
CA ARG A 85 -2.55 11.30 11.54
C ARG A 85 -3.00 11.89 10.18
N VAL A 86 -4.26 11.65 9.82
CA VAL A 86 -4.85 12.17 8.58
C VAL A 86 -4.78 13.70 8.52
N ARG A 87 -4.53 14.26 7.34
CA ARG A 87 -4.37 15.72 7.10
C ARG A 87 -3.21 16.38 7.85
N ARG A 88 -2.19 15.62 8.30
CA ARG A 88 -1.03 16.13 9.06
C ARG A 88 0.33 15.70 8.48
N PHE A 89 0.38 15.41 7.18
CA PHE A 89 1.61 14.95 6.52
C PHE A 89 2.66 16.06 6.39
N ASP A 90 2.21 17.30 6.28
CA ASP A 90 3.04 18.50 6.30
C ASP A 90 3.86 18.61 7.59
N GLU A 91 3.24 18.34 8.74
CA GLU A 91 3.91 18.29 10.05
C GLU A 91 4.91 17.12 10.17
N LYS A 92 4.77 16.11 9.30
CA LYS A 92 5.48 14.84 9.36
C LYS A 92 6.35 14.58 8.14
N ARG A 93 6.67 15.63 7.37
CA ARG A 93 7.45 15.52 6.13
C ARG A 93 8.76 14.74 6.33
N GLN A 94 9.56 15.12 7.33
CA GLN A 94 10.87 14.49 7.54
C GLN A 94 10.71 13.03 8.00
N ASP A 95 9.79 12.76 8.93
CA ASP A 95 9.45 11.41 9.39
C ASP A 95 9.02 10.50 8.21
N ILE A 96 8.27 11.03 7.23
CA ILE A 96 7.88 10.31 6.01
C ILE A 96 9.11 10.00 5.14
N LEU A 97 10.00 10.97 4.95
CA LEU A 97 11.22 10.76 4.16
C LEU A 97 12.13 9.70 4.79
N GLU A 98 12.26 9.71 6.11
CA GLU A 98 13.07 8.71 6.83
C GLU A 98 12.45 7.31 6.70
N LYS A 99 11.12 7.21 6.79
CA LYS A 99 10.40 5.96 6.51
C LYS A 99 10.65 5.46 5.10
N LEU A 100 10.63 6.34 4.10
CA LEU A 100 10.86 5.96 2.70
C LEU A 100 12.24 5.32 2.46
N VAL A 101 13.27 5.76 3.19
CA VAL A 101 14.64 5.26 3.04
C VAL A 101 14.79 3.84 3.60
N VAL A 102 14.00 3.47 4.62
CA VAL A 102 14.11 2.17 5.30
C VAL A 102 13.17 1.10 4.76
N ILE A 103 12.28 1.43 3.81
CA ILE A 103 11.42 0.44 3.17
C ILE A 103 12.29 -0.56 2.39
N PRO A 104 12.22 -1.86 2.69
CA PRO A 104 12.93 -2.89 1.94
C PRO A 104 12.51 -2.88 0.46
N LYS A 105 13.46 -3.18 -0.43
CA LYS A 105 13.22 -3.34 -1.87
C LYS A 105 13.72 -4.69 -2.29
#